data_AF-A0A7Y5J895-F1
#
_entry.id   AF-A0A7Y5J895-F1
#
_cell.length_a   1.000
_cell.length_b   1.000
_cell.length_c   1.000
_cell.angle_alpha   90.00
_cell.angle_beta   90.00
_cell.angle_gamma   90.00
#
_symmetry.space_group_name_H-M   'P 1'
#
loop_
_entity.id
_entity.type
_entity.pdbx_description
1 polymer ?
#
loop_
_entity_poly.entity_id
_entity_poly.type
_entity_poly.pdbx_seq_one_letter_code
_entity_poly.pdbx_strand_id
1 'polypeptide(L)'
;MSDHFAHFDKSITIYHFLRFSEQAWQIIDNSIQPQNRLRFKAYKQMYQELGIPITEENVRPGSQEQVGQERIHRTFLQAYSKEELAISHGYLISKFP
;
A
#
# COMPACT_ATOMS: atom_id res chain seq x y z
N MET A 1 4.08 2.43 -0.73
CA MET A 1 4.11 2.30 -2.19
C MET A 1 3.16 3.29 -2.84
N SER A 2 3.57 3.96 -3.91
CA SER A 2 2.75 4.85 -4.76
C SER A 2 2.57 4.24 -6.15
N ASP A 3 1.50 4.62 -6.85
CA ASP A 3 1.25 4.26 -8.25
C ASP A 3 2.37 4.79 -9.16
N HIS A 4 2.98 3.92 -9.97
CA HIS A 4 4.03 4.30 -10.91
C HIS A 4 3.56 5.36 -11.93
N PHE A 5 2.32 5.26 -12.41
CA PHE A 5 1.81 6.16 -13.44
C PHE A 5 1.44 7.54 -12.89
N ALA A 6 1.09 7.65 -11.61
CA ALA A 6 0.73 8.94 -10.97
C ALA A 6 1.89 9.95 -10.93
N HIS A 7 3.13 9.48 -11.09
CA HIS A 7 4.29 10.38 -11.18
C HIS A 7 4.30 11.14 -12.51
N PHE A 8 3.77 10.54 -13.59
CA PHE A 8 3.66 11.13 -14.92
C PHE A 8 2.27 11.74 -15.16
N ASP A 9 1.20 10.95 -14.98
CA ASP A 9 -0.18 11.35 -15.18
C ASP A 9 -0.75 12.00 -13.90
N LYS A 10 -0.97 13.32 -13.95
CA LYS A 10 -1.51 14.10 -12.82
C LYS A 10 -3.02 13.96 -12.65
N SER A 11 -3.71 13.26 -13.54
CA SER A 11 -5.15 13.01 -13.42
C SER A 11 -5.50 11.88 -12.43
N ILE A 12 -4.50 11.09 -12.01
CA ILE A 12 -4.66 10.00 -11.05
C ILE A 12 -3.87 10.27 -9.77
N THR A 13 -4.35 9.76 -8.63
CA THR A 13 -3.60 9.85 -7.38
C THR A 13 -2.58 8.72 -7.25
N ILE A 14 -1.67 8.85 -6.27
CA ILE A 14 -0.72 7.80 -5.94
C ILE A 14 -1.35 6.50 -5.40
N TYR A 15 -2.67 6.48 -5.19
CA TYR A 15 -3.43 5.33 -4.67
C TYR A 15 -4.26 4.63 -5.76
N HIS A 16 -4.17 5.08 -7.01
CA HIS A 16 -5.04 4.67 -8.10
C HIS A 16 -5.13 3.15 -8.29
N PHE A 17 -4.00 2.45 -8.30
CA PHE A 17 -3.95 0.98 -8.42
C PHE A 17 -4.80 0.19 -7.41
N LEU A 18 -5.17 0.78 -6.27
CA LEU A 18 -6.02 0.13 -5.25
C LEU A 18 -7.48 0.00 -5.68
N ARG A 19 -7.88 0.62 -6.79
CA ARG A 19 -9.24 0.49 -7.35
C ARG A 19 -9.53 -0.86 -8.00
N PHE A 20 -8.49 -1.60 -8.36
CA PHE A 20 -8.63 -2.81 -9.17
C PHE A 20 -8.81 -4.05 -8.28
N SER A 21 -9.72 -4.94 -8.69
CA SER A 21 -9.84 -6.28 -8.10
C SER A 21 -8.61 -7.13 -8.40
N GLU A 22 -8.49 -8.29 -7.76
CA GLU A 22 -7.42 -9.24 -8.09
C GLU A 22 -7.47 -9.67 -9.55
N GLN A 23 -8.66 -10.03 -10.06
CA GLN A 23 -8.79 -10.48 -11.46
C GLN A 23 -8.44 -9.38 -12.46
N ALA A 24 -8.86 -8.15 -12.21
CA ALA A 24 -8.49 -7.02 -13.06
C ALA A 24 -6.99 -6.73 -12.99
N TRP A 25 -6.40 -6.86 -11.80
CA TRP A 25 -4.98 -6.62 -11.60
C TRP A 25 -4.10 -7.62 -12.35
N GLN A 26 -4.48 -8.90 -12.39
CA GLN A 26 -3.75 -9.93 -13.16
C GLN A 26 -3.69 -9.64 -14.67
N ILE A 27 -4.56 -8.78 -15.20
CA ILE A 27 -4.56 -8.35 -16.61
C ILE A 27 -3.71 -7.08 -16.80
N ILE A 28 -3.71 -6.18 -15.80
CA ILE A 28 -3.09 -4.85 -15.88
C ILE A 28 -1.61 -4.90 -15.47
N ASP A 29 -1.30 -5.66 -14.43
CA ASP A 29 0.06 -5.80 -13.91
C ASP A 29 0.91 -6.61 -14.88
N ASN A 30 2.18 -6.28 -14.99
CA ASN A 30 3.07 -6.90 -15.95
C ASN A 30 4.44 -7.22 -15.35
N SER A 31 5.18 -8.10 -16.02
CA SER A 31 6.48 -8.57 -15.55
C SER A 31 7.61 -7.56 -15.70
N ILE A 32 7.40 -6.44 -16.41
CA ILE A 32 8.44 -5.44 -16.67
C ILE A 32 8.46 -4.40 -15.54
N GLN A 33 7.29 -3.97 -15.07
CA GLN A 33 7.13 -2.98 -13.99
C GLN A 33 6.06 -3.44 -13.00
N PRO A 34 6.31 -4.52 -12.24
CA PRO A 34 5.35 -5.04 -11.28
C PRO A 34 5.06 -4.00 -10.20
N GLN A 35 3.78 -3.80 -9.89
CA GLN A 35 3.35 -2.82 -8.88
C GLN A 35 2.85 -3.51 -7.60
N ASN A 36 3.59 -3.34 -6.51
CA ASN A 36 3.24 -3.91 -5.22
C ASN A 36 1.98 -3.23 -4.62
N ARG A 37 0.99 -4.04 -4.23
CA ARG A 37 -0.28 -3.59 -3.62
C ARG A 37 -0.39 -3.81 -2.10
N LEU A 38 0.61 -4.41 -1.46
CA LEU A 38 0.67 -4.54 0.00
C LEU A 38 0.78 -3.18 0.68
N ARG A 39 0.06 -3.01 1.79
CA ARG A 39 0.11 -1.79 2.63
C ARG A 39 1.01 -2.05 3.85
N PHE A 40 1.40 -0.99 4.54
CA PHE A 40 2.32 -1.07 5.69
C PHE A 40 1.88 -2.11 6.74
N LYS A 41 0.57 -2.17 7.04
CA LYS A 41 -0.05 -3.19 7.90
C LYS A 41 0.26 -4.63 7.48
N ALA A 42 0.27 -4.94 6.18
CA ALA A 42 0.58 -6.28 5.69
C ALA A 42 2.04 -6.67 6.01
N TYR A 43 2.97 -5.72 5.95
CA TYR A 43 4.36 -5.97 6.36
C TYR A 43 4.47 -6.23 7.87
N LYS A 44 3.71 -5.49 8.69
CA LYS A 44 3.64 -5.75 10.13
C LYS A 44 3.12 -7.15 10.44
N GLN A 45 2.08 -7.58 9.72
CA GLN A 45 1.53 -8.93 9.85
C GLN A 45 2.57 -9.99 9.47
N MET A 46 3.30 -9.82 8.35
CA MET A 46 4.36 -10.76 7.97
C MET A 46 5.48 -10.85 9.02
N TYR A 47 5.90 -9.71 9.60
CA TYR A 47 6.89 -9.71 10.69
C TYR A 47 6.40 -10.52 11.89
N GLN A 48 5.13 -10.32 12.29
CA GLN A 48 4.51 -11.06 13.37
C GLN A 48 4.44 -12.57 13.08
N GLU A 49 4.02 -12.96 11.88
CA GLU A 49 3.92 -14.36 11.45
C GLU A 49 5.28 -15.08 11.44
N LEU A 50 6.35 -14.35 11.12
CA LEU A 50 7.72 -14.87 11.10
C LEU A 50 8.43 -14.80 12.46
N GLY A 51 7.78 -14.24 13.49
CA GLY A 51 8.41 -14.03 14.80
C GLY A 51 9.56 -13.02 14.78
N ILE A 52 9.59 -12.13 13.78
CA ILE A 52 10.60 -11.07 13.68
C ILE A 52 10.16 -9.89 14.55
N PRO A 53 10.97 -9.44 15.53
CA PRO A 53 10.59 -8.33 16.39
C PRO A 53 10.59 -7.01 15.61
N ILE A 54 9.52 -6.23 15.72
CA ILE A 54 9.50 -4.84 15.30
C ILE A 54 9.92 -4.00 16.51
N THR A 55 11.18 -3.60 16.56
CA THR A 55 11.72 -2.81 17.67
C THR A 55 11.44 -1.32 17.51
N GLU A 56 11.38 -0.84 16.26
CA GLU A 56 10.98 0.53 15.93
C GLU A 56 10.19 0.53 14.62
N GLU A 57 9.24 1.45 14.50
CA GLU A 57 8.54 1.71 13.24
C GLU A 57 8.32 3.20 13.03
N ASN A 58 8.35 3.63 11.77
CA ASN A 58 8.03 4.99 11.41
C ASN A 58 7.29 5.01 10.08
N VAL A 59 6.25 5.83 9.99
CA VAL A 59 5.50 6.04 8.75
C VAL A 59 5.44 7.52 8.44
N ARG A 60 5.52 7.87 7.16
CA ARG A 60 5.14 9.20 6.69
C ARG A 60 3.63 9.18 6.43
N PRO A 61 2.82 9.97 7.15
CA PRO A 61 1.40 10.07 6.86
C PRO A 61 1.18 10.48 5.41
N GLY A 62 0.27 9.80 4.72
CA GLY A 62 -0.17 10.19 3.38
C GLY A 62 -1.49 10.94 3.40
N SER A 63 -1.89 11.44 2.23
CA SER A 63 -3.17 12.16 2.07
C SER A 63 -4.35 11.19 2.14
N GLN A 64 -5.10 11.24 3.24
CA GLN A 64 -6.39 10.58 3.35
C GLN A 64 -7.43 11.18 2.40
N GLU A 65 -7.36 12.48 2.12
CA GLU A 65 -8.27 13.14 1.18
C GLU A 65 -8.19 12.48 -0.20
N GLN A 66 -6.98 12.28 -0.72
CA GLN A 66 -6.75 11.59 -1.99
C GLN A 66 -7.24 10.13 -1.97
N VAL A 67 -7.08 9.41 -0.86
CA VAL A 67 -7.66 8.06 -0.71
C VAL A 67 -9.19 8.11 -0.85
N GLY A 68 -9.83 9.15 -0.33
CA GLY A 68 -11.28 9.34 -0.44
C GLY A 68 -11.78 9.74 -1.83
N GLN A 69 -10.91 10.25 -2.71
CA GLN A 69 -11.24 10.59 -4.09
C GLN A 69 -11.19 9.36 -5.01
N GLU A 70 -10.43 8.33 -4.63
CA GLU A 70 -10.28 7.11 -5.41
C GLU A 70 -11.42 6.12 -5.18
N ARG A 71 -11.76 5.38 -6.25
CA ARG A 71 -12.72 4.27 -6.18
C ARG A 71 -12.04 2.99 -5.69
N ILE A 72 -11.54 3.01 -4.45
CA ILE A 72 -10.82 1.89 -3.84
C ILE A 72 -11.68 0.63 -3.84
N HIS A 73 -11.12 -0.50 -4.27
CA HIS A 73 -11.84 -1.76 -4.33
C HIS A 73 -12.22 -2.25 -2.92
N ARG A 74 -13.41 -2.85 -2.78
CA ARG A 74 -13.97 -3.28 -1.48
C ARG A 74 -13.03 -4.14 -0.64
N THR A 75 -12.21 -4.98 -1.27
CA THR A 75 -11.24 -5.83 -0.57
C THR A 75 -10.26 -5.02 0.26
N PHE A 76 -9.78 -3.88 -0.26
CA PHE A 76 -8.88 -3.00 0.49
C PHE A 76 -9.64 -2.23 1.57
N LEU A 77 -10.87 -1.77 1.29
CA LEU A 77 -11.70 -1.08 2.28
C LEU A 77 -12.11 -1.98 3.45
N GLN A 78 -12.23 -3.30 3.24
CA GLN A 78 -12.51 -4.27 4.30
C GLN A 78 -11.28 -4.61 5.14
N ALA A 79 -10.08 -4.58 4.53
CA ALA A 79 -8.85 -4.98 5.19
C ALA A 79 -8.12 -3.83 5.90
N TYR A 80 -8.34 -2.58 5.46
CA TYR A 80 -7.55 -1.43 5.89
C TYR A 80 -8.42 -0.23 6.24
N SER A 81 -8.02 0.51 7.28
CA SER A 81 -8.57 1.85 7.53
C SER A 81 -8.09 2.86 6.47
N LYS A 82 -8.73 4.03 6.42
CA LYS A 82 -8.35 5.10 5.49
C LYS A 82 -6.93 5.61 5.76
N GLU A 83 -6.56 5.69 7.04
CA GLU A 83 -5.22 6.03 7.51
C GLU A 83 -4.21 4.97 7.05
N GLU A 84 -4.52 3.69 7.22
CA GLU A 84 -3.65 2.59 6.80
C GLU A 84 -3.44 2.57 5.27
N LEU A 85 -4.49 2.86 4.49
CA LEU A 85 -4.41 2.97 3.03
C LEU A 85 -3.55 4.16 2.59
N ALA A 86 -3.60 5.27 3.32
CA ALA A 86 -2.85 6.48 3.00
C ALA A 86 -1.33 6.31 3.19
N ILE A 87 -0.88 5.33 4.00
CA ILE A 87 0.56 5.13 4.22
C ILE A 87 1.24 4.68 2.92
N SER A 88 2.02 5.59 2.34
CA SER A 88 2.80 5.34 1.14
C SER A 88 4.29 5.11 1.44
N HIS A 89 4.78 5.50 2.62
CA HIS A 89 6.19 5.37 3.00
C HIS A 89 6.30 5.02 4.48
N GLY A 90 7.16 4.07 4.82
CA GLY A 90 7.44 3.71 6.20
C GLY A 90 8.56 2.68 6.31
N TYR A 91 9.06 2.52 7.52
CA TYR A 91 10.15 1.64 7.88
C TYR A 91 9.74 0.78 9.08
N LEU A 92 10.13 -0.49 9.03
CA LEU A 92 10.13 -1.41 10.16
C LEU A 92 11.59 -1.74 10.47
N ILE A 93 11.99 -1.60 11.73
CA ILE A 93 13.36 -1.87 12.17
C ILE A 93 13.31 -3.03 13.15
N SER A 94 14.19 -4.01 12.93
CA SER A 94 14.40 -5.16 13.79
C SER A 94 15.83 -5.16 14.31
N LYS A 95 15.99 -5.06 15.62
CA LYS A 95 17.26 -5.33 16.29
C LYS A 95 17.19 -6.71 16.91
N PHE A 96 18.10 -7.58 16.50
CA PHE A 96 18.32 -8.87 17.14
C PHE A 96 19.39 -8.68 18.24
N PRO A 97 19.31 -9.44 19.34
CA PRO A 97 20.31 -9.42 20.40
C PRO A 97 21.69 -9.89 19.91
#